data_AF-A0A7W6LX66-F1
#
_entry.id   AF-A0A7W6LX66-F1
#
_cell.length_a   1.000
_cell.length_b   1.000
_cell.length_c   1.000
_cell.angle_alpha   90.00
_cell.angle_beta   90.00
_cell.angle_gamma   90.00
#
_symmetry.space_group_name_H-M   'P 1'
#
loop_
_entity.id
_entity.type
_entity.pdbx_description
1 polymer ?
#
loop_
_entity_poly.entity_id
_entity_poly.type
_entity_poly.pdbx_seq_one_letter_code
_entity_poly.pdbx_strand_id
1 'polypeptide(L)'
;MASAQIGEPPSGSKLDLIRRFLRAAGIQDRLDTGQFLERLTLPGTPLFALAARKGETFGGAQRTADEALKSAYASRRQAWQEEYESHVNWEFTETELLNIVDFLEAPEGKHFLEGRWRMDAYIETNTEELVEQIVNEATAALG
;
A
#
# COMPACT_ATOMS: atom_id res chain seq x y z
N MET A 1 17.12 17.39 11.59
CA MET A 1 16.97 18.18 10.36
C MET A 1 15.49 18.46 10.20
N ALA A 2 15.08 19.71 10.05
CA ALA A 2 13.66 20.07 9.96
C ALA A 2 13.12 19.64 8.59
N SER A 3 12.00 18.91 8.57
CA SER A 3 11.25 18.62 7.34
C SER A 3 10.96 19.93 6.62
N ALA A 4 11.57 20.11 5.46
CA ALA A 4 11.37 21.27 4.62
C ALA A 4 10.05 21.05 3.88
N GLN A 5 8.95 21.44 4.51
CA GLN A 5 7.63 21.41 3.91
C GLN A 5 7.60 22.32 2.67
N ILE A 6 7.72 21.74 1.47
CA ILE A 6 7.81 22.50 0.21
C ILE A 6 6.39 22.79 -0.30
N GLY A 7 6.02 24.06 -0.33
CA GLY A 7 4.71 24.53 -0.84
C GLY A 7 4.68 24.85 -2.34
N GLU A 8 5.84 24.88 -3.00
CA GLU A 8 5.96 25.17 -4.43
C GLU A 8 5.64 23.93 -5.28
N PRO A 9 5.07 24.09 -6.49
CA PRO A 9 4.89 22.97 -7.40
C PRO A 9 6.25 22.36 -7.78
N PRO A 10 6.32 21.04 -8.04
CA PRO A 10 7.58 20.39 -8.39
C PRO A 10 8.14 20.94 -9.71
N SER A 11 9.46 21.07 -9.79
CA SER A 11 10.17 21.22 -11.07
C SER A 11 9.91 19.99 -11.95
N GLY A 12 10.13 20.10 -13.26
CA GLY A 12 10.03 18.94 -14.17
C GLY A 12 10.94 17.79 -13.74
N SER A 13 12.20 18.10 -13.40
CA SER A 13 13.18 17.13 -12.90
C SER A 13 12.74 16.46 -11.60
N LYS A 14 12.20 17.25 -10.66
CA LYS A 14 11.68 16.72 -9.39
C LYS A 14 10.47 15.82 -9.62
N LEU A 15 9.55 16.19 -10.51
CA LEU A 15 8.39 15.36 -10.84
C LEU A 15 8.80 14.00 -11.42
N ASP A 16 9.83 13.97 -12.27
CA ASP A 16 10.37 12.71 -12.79
C ASP A 16 10.99 11.84 -11.68
N LEU A 17 11.72 12.46 -10.74
CA LEU A 17 12.24 11.76 -9.55
C LEU A 17 11.12 11.23 -8.65
N ILE A 18 10.03 11.99 -8.46
CA ILE A 18 8.86 11.55 -7.69
C ILE A 18 8.27 10.28 -8.32
N ARG A 19 8.08 10.26 -9.64
CA ARG A 19 7.53 9.10 -10.34
C ARG A 19 8.45 7.89 -10.30
N ARG A 20 9.77 8.10 -10.42
CA ARG A 20 10.77 7.03 -10.22
C ARG A 20 10.73 6.48 -8.81
N PHE A 21 10.66 7.35 -7.79
CA PHE A 21 10.51 6.96 -6.40
C PHE A 21 9.27 6.10 -6.18
N LEU A 22 8.10 6.53 -6.65
CA LEU A 22 6.85 5.78 -6.50
C LEU A 22 6.94 4.38 -7.14
N ARG A 23 7.61 4.25 -8.28
CA ARG A 23 7.86 2.96 -8.93
C ARG A 23 8.83 2.09 -8.14
N ALA A 24 9.99 2.64 -7.79
CA ALA A 24 11.04 1.91 -7.08
C ALA A 24 10.55 1.42 -5.70
N ALA A 25 9.72 2.20 -5.01
CA ALA A 25 9.13 1.84 -3.73
C ALA A 25 7.92 0.88 -3.83
N GLY A 26 7.52 0.46 -5.03
CA GLY A 26 6.35 -0.40 -5.25
C GLY A 26 5.00 0.29 -5.01
N ILE A 27 4.98 1.60 -4.79
CA ILE A 27 3.74 2.37 -4.58
C ILE A 27 2.95 2.48 -5.89
N GLN A 28 3.66 2.69 -7.01
CA GLN A 28 3.02 2.83 -8.32
C GLN A 28 2.20 1.58 -8.69
N ASP A 29 2.72 0.38 -8.43
CA ASP A 29 2.01 -0.87 -8.70
C ASP A 29 0.75 -1.02 -7.84
N ARG A 30 0.82 -0.63 -6.57
CA ARG A 30 -0.35 -0.60 -5.67
C ARG A 30 -1.42 0.41 -6.13
N LEU A 31 -1.01 1.54 -6.68
CA LEU A 31 -1.92 2.53 -7.29
C LEU A 31 -2.50 2.04 -8.61
N ASP A 32 -1.72 1.33 -9.43
CA ASP A 32 -2.18 0.84 -10.72
C ASP A 32 -3.19 -0.31 -10.57
N THR A 33 -3.00 -1.16 -9.55
CA THR A 33 -3.85 -2.33 -9.27
C THR A 33 -4.98 -2.05 -8.28
N GLY A 34 -4.85 -1.02 -7.45
CA GLY A 34 -5.74 -0.79 -6.31
C GLY A 34 -5.58 -1.80 -5.18
N GLN A 35 -4.46 -2.55 -5.13
CA GLN A 35 -4.25 -3.67 -4.20
C GLN A 35 -4.48 -3.30 -2.72
N PHE A 36 -4.21 -2.06 -2.34
CA PHE A 36 -4.42 -1.58 -0.96
C PHE A 36 -5.90 -1.63 -0.51
N LEU A 37 -6.84 -1.80 -1.44
CA LEU A 37 -8.26 -1.94 -1.18
C LEU A 37 -8.70 -3.40 -0.95
N GLU A 38 -7.89 -4.40 -1.31
CA GLU A 38 -8.27 -5.83 -1.26
C GLU A 38 -8.70 -6.30 0.12
N ARG A 39 -8.14 -5.74 1.20
CA ARG A 39 -8.59 -6.04 2.57
C ARG A 39 -10.08 -5.76 2.81
N LEU A 40 -10.68 -4.85 2.04
CA LEU A 40 -12.10 -4.49 2.14
C LEU A 40 -13.02 -5.51 1.46
N THR A 41 -12.46 -6.49 0.76
CA THR A 41 -13.21 -7.57 0.08
C THR A 41 -13.14 -8.88 0.85
N LEU A 42 -12.46 -8.91 2.00
CA LEU A 42 -12.29 -10.11 2.83
C LEU A 42 -13.59 -10.47 3.58
N PRO A 43 -13.75 -11.74 4.00
CA PRO A 43 -14.86 -12.17 4.84
C PRO A 43 -15.00 -11.30 6.09
N GLY A 44 -16.25 -11.04 6.50
CA GLY A 44 -16.55 -10.16 7.63
C GLY A 44 -16.65 -8.67 7.28
N THR A 45 -16.28 -8.27 6.06
CA THR A 45 -16.47 -6.89 5.59
C THR A 45 -17.88 -6.64 5.08
N PRO A 46 -18.38 -5.39 5.12
CA PRO A 46 -19.69 -5.04 4.56
C PRO A 46 -19.80 -5.36 3.06
N LEU A 47 -18.72 -5.14 2.31
CA LEU A 47 -18.70 -5.37 0.86
C LEU A 47 -18.79 -6.87 0.54
N PHE A 48 -18.05 -7.71 1.26
CA PHE A 48 -18.16 -9.17 1.13
C PHE A 48 -19.57 -9.66 1.50
N ALA A 49 -20.15 -9.15 2.59
CA ALA A 49 -21.50 -9.55 3.00
C ALA A 49 -22.56 -9.21 1.93
N LEU A 50 -22.44 -8.06 1.27
CA LEU A 50 -23.32 -7.68 0.16
C LEU A 50 -23.12 -8.58 -1.07
N ALA A 51 -21.88 -8.93 -1.40
CA ALA A 51 -21.59 -9.85 -2.49
C ALA A 51 -22.13 -11.27 -2.20
N ALA A 52 -21.91 -11.79 -0.99
CA ALA A 52 -22.42 -13.10 -0.57
C ALA A 52 -23.96 -13.16 -0.57
N ARG A 53 -24.65 -12.07 -0.19
CA ARG A 53 -26.12 -11.96 -0.26
C ARG A 53 -26.69 -12.07 -1.66
N LYS A 54 -25.89 -11.81 -2.71
CA LYS A 54 -26.30 -12.01 -4.11
C LYS A 54 -26.29 -13.49 -4.54
N GLY A 55 -26.02 -14.42 -3.63
CA GLY A 55 -26.05 -15.86 -3.89
C GLY A 55 -24.74 -16.44 -4.41
N GLU A 56 -23.64 -15.69 -4.31
CA GLU A 56 -22.32 -16.14 -4.73
C GLU A 56 -21.74 -17.19 -3.78
N THR A 57 -20.92 -18.11 -4.32
CA THR A 57 -20.05 -18.97 -3.48
C THR A 57 -19.06 -18.11 -2.71
N PHE A 58 -18.39 -18.63 -1.67
CA PHE A 58 -17.39 -17.87 -0.92
C PHE A 58 -16.32 -17.22 -1.83
N GLY A 59 -15.73 -18.00 -2.74
CA GLY A 59 -14.75 -17.48 -3.71
C GLY A 59 -15.39 -16.54 -4.75
N GLY A 60 -16.65 -16.78 -5.14
CA GLY A 60 -17.41 -15.89 -6.01
C GLY A 60 -17.72 -14.53 -5.36
N ALA A 61 -18.04 -14.52 -4.07
CA ALA A 61 -18.35 -13.33 -3.30
C ALA A 61 -17.11 -12.44 -3.16
N GLN A 62 -15.94 -13.04 -2.88
CA GLN A 62 -14.68 -12.31 -2.83
C GLN A 62 -14.33 -11.70 -4.19
N ARG A 63 -14.43 -12.47 -5.28
CA ARG A 63 -14.16 -11.96 -6.64
C ARG A 63 -15.11 -10.83 -7.03
N THR A 64 -16.40 -10.99 -6.76
CA THR A 64 -17.42 -9.97 -7.04
C THR A 64 -17.17 -8.69 -6.25
N ALA A 65 -16.78 -8.81 -4.99
CA ALA A 65 -16.40 -7.68 -4.16
C ALA A 65 -15.14 -6.96 -4.70
N ASP A 66 -14.11 -7.71 -5.11
CA ASP A 66 -12.89 -7.17 -5.70
C ASP A 66 -13.14 -6.44 -7.02
N GLU A 67 -13.89 -7.04 -7.94
CA GLU A 67 -14.26 -6.41 -9.21
C GLU A 67 -15.06 -5.12 -9.01
N ALA A 68 -16.04 -5.12 -8.10
CA ALA A 68 -16.82 -3.94 -7.76
C ALA A 68 -15.95 -2.83 -7.17
N LEU A 69 -14.98 -3.19 -6.32
CA LEU A 69 -14.10 -2.23 -5.66
C LEU A 69 -13.08 -1.63 -6.64
N LYS A 70 -12.46 -2.46 -7.49
CA LYS A 70 -11.55 -2.02 -8.57
C LYS A 70 -12.28 -1.12 -9.57
N SER A 71 -13.50 -1.46 -9.94
CA SER A 71 -14.33 -0.61 -10.81
C SER A 71 -14.63 0.75 -10.17
N ALA A 72 -14.92 0.79 -8.86
CA ALA A 72 -15.14 2.05 -8.16
C ALA A 72 -13.84 2.87 -8.01
N TYR A 73 -12.70 2.20 -7.88
CA TYR A 73 -11.40 2.85 -7.77
C TYR A 73 -10.91 3.46 -9.09
N ALA A 74 -11.22 2.86 -10.24
CA ALA A 74 -10.72 3.28 -11.54
C ALA A 74 -10.89 4.79 -11.82
N SER A 75 -12.06 5.36 -11.49
CA SER A 75 -12.32 6.79 -11.68
C SER A 75 -11.63 7.71 -10.65
N ARG A 76 -11.06 7.14 -9.59
CA ARG A 76 -10.38 7.84 -8.49
C ARG A 76 -8.86 7.66 -8.52
N ARG A 77 -8.34 6.79 -9.40
CA ARG A 77 -6.90 6.51 -9.51
C ARG A 77 -6.10 7.80 -9.66
N GLN A 78 -6.52 8.69 -10.55
CA GLN A 78 -5.76 9.92 -10.83
C GLN A 78 -5.66 10.81 -9.59
N ALA A 79 -6.76 10.99 -8.86
CA ALA A 79 -6.74 11.76 -7.61
C ALA A 79 -5.76 11.15 -6.59
N TRP A 80 -5.72 9.82 -6.48
CA TRP A 80 -4.73 9.16 -5.63
C TRP A 80 -3.28 9.37 -6.11
N GLN A 81 -3.03 9.32 -7.42
CA GLN A 81 -1.71 9.63 -7.98
C GLN A 81 -1.27 11.05 -7.59
N GLU A 82 -2.15 12.03 -7.76
CA GLU A 82 -1.87 13.44 -7.47
C GLU A 82 -1.58 13.67 -5.99
N GLU A 83 -2.32 13.02 -5.08
CA GLU A 83 -2.05 13.09 -3.64
C GLU A 83 -0.68 12.53 -3.27
N TYR A 84 -0.30 11.37 -3.82
CA TYR A 84 1.03 10.81 -3.61
C TYR A 84 2.13 11.70 -4.18
N GLU A 85 1.98 12.18 -5.43
CA GLU A 85 2.96 13.06 -6.05
C GLU A 85 3.12 14.37 -5.27
N SER A 86 2.00 14.97 -4.83
CA SER A 86 1.97 16.17 -4.00
C SER A 86 2.66 15.96 -2.66
N HIS A 87 2.37 14.85 -1.97
CA HIS A 87 2.96 14.58 -0.66
C HIS A 87 4.46 14.29 -0.74
N VAL A 88 4.92 13.55 -1.75
CA VAL A 88 6.35 13.32 -1.96
C VAL A 88 7.06 14.63 -2.32
N ASN A 89 6.44 15.50 -3.13
CA ASN A 89 6.98 16.82 -3.41
C ASN A 89 7.12 17.67 -2.14
N TRP A 90 6.11 17.61 -1.27
CA TRP A 90 6.08 18.36 -0.02
C TRP A 90 7.14 17.89 0.98
N GLU A 91 7.40 16.59 1.05
CA GLU A 91 8.28 15.98 2.05
C GLU A 91 9.78 16.09 1.70
N PHE A 92 10.14 15.91 0.42
CA PHE A 92 11.54 15.76 0.01
C PHE A 92 12.01 16.89 -0.90
N THR A 93 13.24 17.36 -0.68
CA THR A 93 13.95 18.19 -1.66
C THR A 93 14.32 17.38 -2.89
N GLU A 94 14.62 18.05 -4.01
CA GLU A 94 15.05 17.37 -5.25
C GLU A 94 16.33 16.54 -5.04
N THR A 95 17.30 17.08 -4.28
CA THR A 95 18.56 16.39 -3.95
C THR A 95 18.35 15.17 -3.07
N GLU A 96 17.49 15.25 -2.05
CA GLU A 96 17.16 14.09 -1.22
C GLU A 96 16.49 13.01 -2.05
N LEU A 97 15.53 13.40 -2.88
CA LEU A 97 14.80 12.46 -3.73
C LEU A 97 15.70 11.79 -4.75
N LEU A 98 16.66 12.52 -5.35
CA LEU A 98 17.69 11.95 -6.21
C LEU A 98 18.48 10.85 -5.49
N ASN A 99 19.01 11.15 -4.31
CA ASN A 99 19.81 10.19 -3.54
C ASN A 99 19.00 8.95 -3.14
N ILE A 100 17.73 9.13 -2.75
CA ILE A 100 16.83 8.03 -2.40
C ILE A 100 16.55 7.16 -3.64
N VAL A 101 16.21 7.78 -4.76
CA VAL A 101 15.92 7.07 -6.01
C VAL A 101 17.14 6.29 -6.48
N ASP A 102 18.33 6.89 -6.46
CA ASP A 102 19.57 6.23 -6.87
C ASP A 102 19.87 5.01 -5.98
N PHE A 103 19.65 5.12 -4.67
CA PHE A 103 19.75 3.97 -3.77
C PHE A 103 18.73 2.88 -4.11
N LEU A 104 17.43 3.23 -4.20
CA LEU A 104 16.36 2.25 -4.43
C LEU A 104 16.47 1.54 -5.79
N GLU A 105 17.03 2.20 -6.80
CA GLU A 105 17.24 1.61 -8.13
C GLU A 105 18.54 0.78 -8.23
N ALA A 106 19.50 0.98 -7.32
CA ALA A 106 20.72 0.19 -7.22
C ALA A 106 20.45 -1.25 -6.74
N PRO A 107 21.36 -2.21 -7.02
CA PRO A 107 21.20 -3.61 -6.58
C PRO A 107 20.96 -3.74 -5.08
N GLU A 108 21.67 -2.97 -4.25
CA GLU A 108 21.55 -2.98 -2.80
C GLU A 108 20.19 -2.47 -2.32
N GLY A 109 19.66 -1.42 -2.94
CA GLY A 109 18.33 -0.90 -2.59
C GLY A 109 17.21 -1.85 -3.01
N LYS A 110 17.31 -2.47 -4.18
CA LYS A 110 16.38 -3.53 -4.60
C LYS A 110 16.43 -4.72 -3.63
N HIS A 111 17.63 -5.16 -3.28
CA HIS A 111 17.81 -6.23 -2.30
C HIS A 111 17.27 -5.85 -0.91
N PHE A 112 17.41 -4.59 -0.50
CA PHE A 112 16.81 -4.08 0.73
C PHE A 112 15.28 -4.16 0.70
N LEU A 113 14.64 -3.74 -0.39
CA LEU A 113 13.19 -3.81 -0.56
C LEU A 113 12.68 -5.25 -0.55
N GLU A 114 13.33 -6.15 -1.29
CA GLU A 114 13.00 -7.58 -1.31
C GLU A 114 13.24 -8.25 0.04
N GLY A 115 14.35 -7.91 0.70
CA GLY A 115 14.68 -8.39 2.04
C GLY A 115 13.62 -7.99 3.05
N ARG A 116 13.22 -6.72 3.05
CA ARG A 116 12.14 -6.21 3.91
C ARG A 116 10.84 -6.94 3.67
N TRP A 117 10.40 -7.04 2.41
CA TRP A 117 9.15 -7.73 2.08
C TRP A 117 9.16 -9.20 2.54
N ARG A 118 10.27 -9.91 2.33
CA ARG A 118 10.41 -11.29 2.81
C ARG A 118 10.42 -11.40 4.33
N MET A 119 11.04 -10.45 5.03
CA MET A 119 11.03 -10.42 6.49
C MET A 119 9.61 -10.19 7.01
N ASP A 120 8.88 -9.22 6.47
CA ASP A 120 7.49 -8.94 6.87
C ASP A 120 6.61 -10.19 6.66
N ALA A 121 6.67 -10.79 5.46
CA ALA A 121 5.91 -12.01 5.15
C ALA A 121 6.29 -13.20 6.06
N TYR A 122 7.59 -13.39 6.31
CA TYR A 122 8.08 -14.48 7.17
C TYR A 122 7.63 -14.28 8.63
N ILE A 123 7.71 -13.07 9.15
CA ILE A 123 7.29 -12.76 10.52
C ILE A 123 5.78 -12.94 10.64
N GLU A 124 4.98 -12.39 9.72
CA GLU A 124 3.52 -12.53 9.74
C GLU A 124 3.12 -14.00 9.82
N THR A 125 3.65 -14.85 8.93
CA THR A 125 3.31 -16.29 8.91
C THR A 125 3.77 -17.01 10.18
N ASN A 126 4.99 -16.76 10.66
CA ASN A 126 5.54 -17.51 11.80
C ASN A 126 5.07 -16.99 13.16
N THR A 127 4.40 -15.85 13.21
CA THR A 127 3.88 -15.27 14.46
C THR A 127 2.36 -15.42 14.61
N GLU A 128 1.66 -16.07 13.67
CA GLU A 128 0.21 -16.27 13.76
C GLU A 128 -0.22 -16.94 15.07
N GLU A 129 0.47 -18.01 15.48
CA GLU A 129 0.19 -18.71 16.74
C GLU A 129 0.43 -17.81 17.95
N LEU A 130 1.49 -16.98 17.90
CA LEU A 130 1.79 -16.02 18.96
C LEU A 130 0.70 -14.95 19.05
N VAL A 131 0.19 -14.46 17.93
CA VAL A 131 -0.93 -13.51 17.89
C VAL A 131 -2.19 -14.14 18.48
N GLU A 132 -2.48 -15.41 18.16
CA GLU A 132 -3.61 -16.13 18.73
C GLU A 132 -3.49 -16.27 20.26
N GLN A 133 -2.30 -16.61 20.76
CA GLN A 133 -2.02 -16.65 22.20
C GLN A 133 -2.27 -15.29 22.86
N ILE A 134 -1.77 -14.19 22.27
CA ILE A 134 -1.99 -12.83 22.77
C ILE A 134 -3.48 -12.48 22.81
N VAL A 135 -4.24 -12.81 21.77
CA VAL A 135 -5.69 -12.54 21.71
C VAL A 135 -6.43 -13.33 22.79
N ASN A 136 -6.11 -14.61 22.96
CA ASN A 136 -6.73 -15.45 23.97
C ASN A 136 -6.45 -14.93 25.39
N GLU A 137 -5.21 -14.51 25.67
CA GLU A 137 -4.84 -13.88 26.94
C GLU A 137 -5.61 -12.57 27.18
N ALA A 138 -5.72 -11.72 26.15
CA ALA A 138 -6.45 -10.46 26.24
C ALA A 138 -7.97 -10.69 26.44
N THR A 139 -8.57 -11.66 25.75
CA THR A 139 -9.98 -12.02 25.94
C THR A 139 -10.22 -12.56 27.34
N ALA A 140 -9.38 -13.48 27.83
CA ALA A 140 -9.49 -14.02 29.18
C ALA A 140 -9.37 -12.93 30.28
N ALA A 141 -8.59 -11.88 30.03
CA ALA A 141 -8.49 -10.74 30.95
C ALA A 141 -9.75 -9.84 30.98
N LEU A 142 -10.60 -9.89 29.95
CA LEU A 142 -11.81 -9.08 29.82
C LEU A 142 -13.09 -9.80 30.33
N GLY A 143 -13.08 -11.13 30.44
CA GLY A 143 -14.17 -11.96 30.99
C GLY A 143 -14.95 -12.72 29.93
#